data_AF-A0A4E0RCF0-F1
#
_entry.id   AF-A0A4E0RCF0-F1
#
_cell.length_a   1.000
_cell.length_b   1.000
_cell.length_c   1.000
_cell.angle_alpha   90.00
_cell.angle_beta   90.00
_cell.angle_gamma   90.00
#
_symmetry.space_group_name_H-M   'P 1'
#
loop_
_entity.id
_entity.type
_entity.pdbx_description
1 polymer ?
#
loop_
_entity_poly.entity_id
_entity_poly.type
_entity_poly.pdbx_seq_one_letter_code
_entity_poly.pdbx_strand_id
1 'polypeptide(L)'
;MYILTYIDLYAYSKHCSHKVHRIVRSLTQVRMCSDVKLLVLKLLVCLWFSGLIALNNNLEFIYKRNGEDVTMECPDEPHLWIRRDSEIQNQVGKYSIEDKMLQLVVKNLQISDAGEYTCRTIGGESIKTFLVVVLQMWSKLKQTDELTVKRGTNFTLDCCIRYSGVMDTILWETTLENNKSSDTLVVENFGEKHEGQSTCRMQYGDTVYEHVFRLSLGEKNAGYAECADENWDGLSTLHSFKLIVTVQLRREMFKYHPRMNEKSSDMRRDLSQMICQHLDEVRADSQVKKDFQIECQLLQVHPITKELIVELAVQAIHLTSFGFEIDENGFSQFTQTIFREKNQSIRYEVRLLSRTHQNVFFRGIFPSRKNIEVTSWKLEMNEIEYREYLKFNDTICYDFRQMLTHPLPDAWKIHSIFCTIRGLDSASILDVQLSVYDRDLLAMNISPDQQSAEKFITSLFSQSNGTVDNVRFQPQFLRSCT
;
A
#
# COMPACT_ATOMS: atom_id res chain seq x y z
N MET A 1 40.58 -1.64 11.86
CA MET A 1 41.05 -3.03 11.97
C MET A 1 40.00 -3.81 12.75
N TYR A 2 39.08 -4.43 11.99
CA TYR A 2 38.38 -5.71 12.17
C TYR A 2 37.86 -6.27 13.53
N ILE A 3 36.68 -6.90 13.40
CA ILE A 3 36.09 -8.08 14.09
C ILE A 3 35.20 -7.77 15.31
N LEU A 4 33.84 -7.82 15.22
CA LEU A 4 32.92 -9.00 15.18
C LEU A 4 33.12 -9.89 16.45
N THR A 5 32.19 -10.48 17.19
CA THR A 5 30.73 -10.75 17.19
C THR A 5 30.51 -11.60 18.45
N TYR A 6 29.34 -11.50 19.11
CA TYR A 6 28.52 -12.63 19.62
C TYR A 6 27.45 -12.03 20.55
N ILE A 7 26.27 -11.66 20.06
CA ILE A 7 25.14 -12.58 19.79
C ILE A 7 24.67 -13.22 21.09
N ASP A 8 23.63 -12.56 21.59
CA ASP A 8 22.34 -13.18 21.87
C ASP A 8 22.24 -14.15 23.02
N LEU A 9 20.98 -14.34 23.39
CA LEU A 9 20.53 -15.53 24.08
C LEU A 9 21.01 -15.59 25.53
N TYR A 10 20.19 -15.05 26.40
CA TYR A 10 19.12 -15.90 26.90
C TYR A 10 18.23 -14.94 27.67
N ALA A 11 17.30 -14.32 26.96
CA ALA A 11 15.99 -14.91 26.75
C ALA A 11 15.31 -15.11 28.11
N TYR A 12 14.10 -14.59 28.21
CA TYR A 12 13.25 -14.75 29.37
C TYR A 12 13.73 -13.95 30.60
N SER A 13 12.91 -13.19 31.30
CA SER A 13 11.49 -12.97 31.24
C SER A 13 11.16 -12.21 32.52
N LYS A 14 10.02 -11.52 32.50
CA LYS A 14 9.10 -11.38 33.63
C LYS A 14 9.58 -10.63 34.88
N HIS A 15 8.82 -9.56 35.10
CA HIS A 15 8.31 -9.08 36.38
C HIS A 15 9.23 -8.22 37.26
N CYS A 16 8.62 -7.10 37.71
CA CYS A 16 8.99 -6.30 38.89
C CYS A 16 10.23 -5.39 38.70
N SER A 17 10.34 -4.19 39.26
CA SER A 17 9.52 -3.33 40.13
C SER A 17 10.40 -2.09 40.41
N HIS A 18 9.83 -0.88 40.44
CA HIS A 18 10.20 0.37 41.18
C HIS A 18 11.67 0.83 41.42
N LYS A 19 12.73 0.14 40.99
CA LYS A 19 14.15 0.48 41.26
C LYS A 19 14.83 1.35 40.19
N VAL A 20 14.34 1.37 38.95
CA VAL A 20 14.92 2.17 37.84
C VAL A 20 14.86 3.68 38.15
N HIS A 21 13.82 4.13 38.85
CA HIS A 21 13.62 5.54 39.18
C HIS A 21 14.60 6.08 40.25
N ARG A 22 15.30 5.20 40.99
CA ARG A 22 16.24 5.59 42.05
C ARG A 22 17.68 5.76 41.54
N ILE A 23 18.06 5.07 40.46
CA ILE A 23 19.43 5.06 39.90
C ILE A 23 19.69 6.30 39.02
N VAL A 24 18.69 6.78 38.28
CA VAL A 24 18.80 8.00 37.46
C VAL A 24 18.99 9.24 38.34
N ARG A 25 18.35 9.30 39.50
CA ARG A 25 18.46 10.43 40.45
C ARG A 25 19.82 10.49 41.17
N SER A 26 20.53 9.38 41.33
CA SER A 26 21.86 9.36 41.95
C SER A 26 22.99 9.77 41.00
N LEU A 27 22.78 9.70 39.68
CA LEU A 27 23.81 10.03 38.68
C LEU A 27 23.95 11.54 38.40
N THR A 28 22.98 12.36 38.80
CA THR A 28 23.04 13.83 38.63
C THR A 28 23.77 14.57 39.74
N GLN A 29 24.13 13.91 40.86
CA GLN A 29 24.83 14.55 41.99
C GLN A 29 26.33 14.26 42.08
N VAL A 30 26.91 13.46 41.17
CA VAL A 30 28.35 13.18 41.16
C VAL A 30 29.07 14.06 40.11
N ARG A 31 30.05 14.85 40.56
CA ARG A 31 31.00 15.56 39.67
C ARG A 31 31.98 14.53 39.09
N MET A 32 31.72 14.06 37.87
CA MET A 32 32.64 13.25 37.07
C MET A 32 33.03 14.01 35.80
N CYS A 33 34.25 13.78 35.31
CA CYS A 33 34.74 14.29 34.02
C CYS A 33 33.86 13.83 32.84
N SER A 34 33.83 14.65 31.79
CA SER A 34 32.89 14.59 30.66
C SER A 34 32.87 13.24 29.91
N ASP A 35 34.01 12.54 29.82
CA ASP A 35 34.13 11.33 28.98
C ASP A 35 33.48 10.08 29.59
N VAL A 36 33.40 9.99 30.93
CA VAL A 36 32.81 8.82 31.62
C VAL A 36 31.29 8.88 31.63
N LYS A 37 30.70 10.09 31.68
CA LYS A 37 29.24 10.29 31.52
C LYS A 37 28.78 9.90 30.12
N LEU A 38 29.60 10.15 29.11
CA LEU A 38 29.33 9.79 27.72
C LEU A 38 29.33 8.27 27.50
N LEU A 39 30.22 7.53 28.19
CA LEU A 39 30.29 6.07 28.08
C LEU A 39 29.07 5.37 28.70
N VAL A 40 28.61 5.85 29.86
CA VAL A 40 27.44 5.28 30.57
C VAL A 40 26.14 5.60 29.85
N LEU A 41 26.03 6.80 29.24
CA LEU A 41 24.89 7.17 28.40
C LEU A 41 24.85 6.33 27.12
N LYS A 42 26.01 6.05 26.48
CA LYS A 42 26.09 5.15 25.32
C LYS A 42 25.68 3.71 25.66
N LEU A 43 26.07 3.20 26.83
CA LEU A 43 25.66 1.88 27.31
C LEU A 43 24.15 1.76 27.55
N LEU A 44 23.52 2.78 28.14
CA LEU A 44 22.06 2.82 28.33
C LEU A 44 21.29 3.04 27.01
N VAL A 45 21.87 3.78 26.07
CA VAL A 45 21.35 3.95 24.71
C VAL A 45 21.47 2.65 23.91
N CYS A 46 22.56 1.88 24.01
CA CYS A 46 22.66 0.54 23.42
C CYS A 46 21.63 -0.45 24.01
N LEU A 47 21.34 -0.36 25.30
CA LEU A 47 20.29 -1.15 25.95
C LEU A 47 18.87 -0.69 25.56
N TRP A 48 18.70 0.53 25.02
CA TRP A 48 17.46 1.00 24.41
C TRP A 48 17.37 0.68 22.91
N PHE A 49 18.49 0.70 22.18
CA PHE A 49 18.54 0.40 20.74
C PHE A 49 18.47 -1.09 20.41
N SER A 50 18.80 -1.98 21.36
CA SER A 50 18.52 -3.41 21.24
C SER A 50 17.08 -3.78 21.65
N GLY A 51 16.34 -2.85 22.26
CA GLY A 51 15.01 -3.06 22.82
C GLY A 51 13.83 -2.65 21.92
N LEU A 52 14.07 -2.18 20.70
CA LEU A 52 13.03 -1.94 19.69
C LEU A 52 13.36 -2.78 18.46
N ILE A 53 12.89 -4.02 18.53
CA ILE A 53 12.75 -5.04 17.48
C ILE A 53 12.93 -4.43 16.09
N ALA A 54 14.10 -4.67 15.48
CA ALA A 54 14.15 -4.72 14.04
C ALA A 54 13.15 -5.80 13.63
N LEU A 55 12.05 -5.43 12.95
CA LEU A 55 11.28 -6.41 12.21
C LEU A 55 12.27 -7.05 11.25
N ASN A 56 12.61 -8.30 11.53
CA ASN A 56 13.58 -9.06 10.77
C ASN A 56 12.98 -9.28 9.37
N ASN A 57 13.43 -8.51 8.36
CA ASN A 57 13.02 -8.73 6.98
C ASN A 57 13.75 -9.96 6.46
N ASN A 58 13.30 -11.14 6.89
CA ASN A 58 13.81 -12.44 6.52
C ASN A 58 13.34 -12.91 5.13
N LEU A 59 12.67 -12.06 4.33
CA LEU A 59 12.24 -12.44 2.98
C LEU A 59 13.22 -11.95 1.92
N GLU A 60 13.65 -12.87 1.08
CA GLU A 60 14.44 -12.60 -0.13
C GLU A 60 13.64 -12.98 -1.39
N PHE A 61 13.64 -12.14 -2.41
CA PHE A 61 13.01 -12.43 -3.70
C PHE A 61 14.06 -13.01 -4.65
N ILE A 62 13.74 -14.13 -5.28
CA ILE A 62 14.60 -14.77 -6.29
C ILE A 62 13.82 -14.86 -7.59
N TYR A 63 14.24 -14.11 -8.61
CA TYR A 63 13.61 -14.08 -9.92
C TYR A 63 14.29 -15.06 -10.86
N LYS A 64 13.52 -15.99 -11.43
CA LYS A 64 13.99 -17.03 -12.35
C LYS A 64 13.08 -17.20 -13.55
N ARG A 65 13.65 -17.67 -14.65
CA ARG A 65 12.89 -18.12 -15.82
C ARG A 65 12.35 -19.53 -15.59
N ASN A 66 11.20 -19.83 -16.19
CA ASN A 66 10.72 -21.21 -16.28
C ASN A 66 11.78 -22.11 -16.95
N GLY A 67 12.05 -23.26 -16.35
CA GLY A 67 13.05 -24.24 -16.78
C GLY A 67 14.39 -24.13 -16.06
N GLU A 68 14.64 -23.05 -15.34
CA GLU A 68 15.90 -22.85 -14.61
C GLU A 68 15.92 -23.59 -13.26
N ASP A 69 17.13 -23.76 -12.73
CA ASP A 69 17.35 -24.24 -11.37
C ASP A 69 17.49 -23.04 -10.42
N VAL A 70 17.05 -23.21 -9.17
CA VAL A 70 17.30 -22.24 -8.09
C VAL A 70 17.91 -22.93 -6.90
N THR A 71 18.93 -22.30 -6.32
CA THR A 71 19.55 -22.70 -5.07
C THR A 71 19.24 -21.64 -4.01
N MET A 72 18.70 -22.08 -2.89
CA MET A 72 18.44 -21.24 -1.72
C MET A 72 19.36 -21.67 -0.58
N GLU A 73 20.03 -20.70 0.05
CA GLU A 73 21.00 -20.95 1.11
C GLU A 73 20.49 -20.41 2.45
N CYS A 74 20.29 -21.31 3.41
CA CYS A 74 19.92 -20.95 4.77
C CYS A 74 21.18 -20.48 5.54
N PRO A 75 21.12 -19.36 6.26
CA PRO A 75 22.30 -18.78 6.92
C PRO A 75 22.82 -19.59 8.12
N ASP A 76 21.95 -20.36 8.77
CA ASP A 76 22.24 -21.21 9.92
C ASP A 76 21.75 -22.64 9.63
N GLU A 77 22.29 -23.67 10.32
CA GLU A 77 21.92 -25.09 10.11
C GLU A 77 20.39 -25.30 10.29
N PRO A 78 19.61 -25.43 9.20
CA PRO A 78 18.17 -25.55 9.34
C PRO A 78 17.78 -26.98 9.69
N HIS A 79 16.70 -27.06 10.46
CA HIS A 79 15.86 -28.24 10.73
C HIS A 79 15.37 -28.91 9.45
N LEU A 80 14.74 -28.07 8.63
CA LEU A 80 13.84 -28.51 7.59
C LEU A 80 13.53 -27.33 6.66
N TRP A 81 13.13 -27.67 5.45
CA TRP A 81 12.61 -26.74 4.45
C TRP A 81 11.10 -26.93 4.32
N ILE A 82 10.34 -25.83 4.39
CA ILE A 82 8.89 -25.82 4.23
C ILE A 82 8.51 -25.14 2.92
N ARG A 83 7.50 -25.71 2.27
CA ARG A 83 6.74 -25.08 1.18
C ARG A 83 5.27 -25.44 1.32
N ARG A 84 4.37 -24.45 1.23
CA ARG A 84 2.90 -24.66 1.38
C ARG A 84 2.57 -25.49 2.63
N ASP A 85 3.16 -25.09 3.76
CA ASP A 85 3.02 -25.77 5.06
C ASP A 85 3.45 -27.24 5.11
N SER A 86 4.12 -27.72 4.07
CA SER A 86 4.61 -29.09 3.95
C SER A 86 6.13 -29.14 3.95
N GLU A 87 6.70 -30.13 4.64
CA GLU A 87 8.14 -30.38 4.60
C GLU A 87 8.56 -30.87 3.22
N ILE A 88 9.61 -30.26 2.68
CA ILE A 88 10.21 -30.67 1.41
C ILE A 88 11.14 -31.85 1.68
N GLN A 89 10.93 -32.93 0.94
CA GLN A 89 11.82 -34.09 0.94
C GLN A 89 12.65 -34.11 -0.34
N ASN A 90 13.82 -34.75 -0.27
CA ASN A 90 14.61 -35.05 -1.44
C ASN A 90 13.78 -35.82 -2.47
N GLN A 91 13.74 -35.30 -3.69
CA GLN A 91 12.99 -35.87 -4.80
C GLN A 91 13.87 -35.88 -6.04
N VAL A 92 14.15 -37.08 -6.56
CA VAL A 92 14.98 -37.27 -7.75
C VAL A 92 14.43 -36.40 -8.90
N GLY A 93 15.30 -35.54 -9.43
CA GLY A 93 14.96 -34.66 -10.54
C GLY A 93 14.13 -33.43 -10.18
N LYS A 94 13.74 -33.22 -8.91
CA LYS A 94 12.99 -32.03 -8.49
C LYS A 94 13.59 -31.25 -7.33
N TYR A 95 13.79 -31.89 -6.18
CA TYR A 95 14.30 -31.27 -4.97
C TYR A 95 15.59 -31.97 -4.52
N SER A 96 16.64 -31.19 -4.31
CA SER A 96 17.90 -31.66 -3.72
C SER A 96 18.20 -30.82 -2.49
N ILE A 97 18.33 -31.46 -1.34
CA ILE A 97 18.72 -30.86 -0.08
C ILE A 97 20.15 -31.28 0.19
N GLU A 98 21.04 -30.30 0.19
CA GLU A 98 22.48 -30.46 0.18
C GLU A 98 23.10 -29.80 1.42
N ASP A 99 24.39 -30.01 1.64
CA ASP A 99 25.18 -29.34 2.69
C ASP A 99 24.54 -29.37 4.08
N LYS A 100 24.17 -30.57 4.57
CA LYS A 100 23.53 -30.74 5.89
C LYS A 100 22.29 -29.86 6.07
N MET A 101 21.42 -29.83 5.06
CA MET A 101 20.20 -29.03 5.01
C MET A 101 20.42 -27.53 4.74
N LEU A 102 21.66 -27.02 4.68
CA LEU A 102 21.91 -25.59 4.45
C LEU A 102 21.44 -25.13 3.06
N GLN A 103 21.41 -26.02 2.07
CA GLN A 103 21.02 -25.66 0.71
C GLN A 103 19.81 -26.46 0.23
N LEU A 104 18.86 -25.75 -0.39
CA LEU A 104 17.77 -26.35 -1.14
C LEU A 104 17.90 -25.96 -2.62
N VAL A 105 18.06 -26.96 -3.47
CA VAL A 105 18.04 -26.83 -4.93
C VAL A 105 16.70 -27.30 -5.46
N VAL A 106 16.00 -26.42 -6.16
CA VAL A 106 14.79 -26.77 -6.94
C VAL A 106 15.16 -26.79 -8.42
N LYS A 107 15.04 -27.95 -9.03
CA LYS A 107 15.41 -28.17 -10.44
C LYS A 107 14.25 -27.92 -11.38
N ASN A 108 14.57 -27.44 -12.58
CA ASN A 108 13.63 -27.25 -13.70
C ASN A 108 12.33 -26.56 -13.23
N LEU A 109 12.46 -25.34 -12.73
CA LEU A 109 11.38 -24.54 -12.17
C LEU A 109 10.20 -24.45 -13.14
N GLN A 110 9.00 -24.76 -12.67
CA GLN A 110 7.76 -24.50 -13.34
C GLN A 110 7.02 -23.35 -12.66
N ILE A 111 6.01 -22.77 -13.31
CA ILE A 111 5.19 -21.71 -12.69
C ILE A 111 4.57 -22.21 -11.38
N SER A 112 4.16 -23.48 -11.34
CA SER A 112 3.64 -24.13 -10.12
C SER A 112 4.67 -24.25 -9.01
N ASP A 113 5.95 -23.99 -9.27
CA ASP A 113 7.05 -23.96 -8.29
C ASP A 113 7.30 -22.60 -7.65
N ALA A 114 6.69 -21.55 -8.20
CA ALA A 114 6.69 -20.24 -7.58
C ALA A 114 6.03 -20.28 -6.19
N GLY A 115 6.37 -19.28 -5.38
CA GLY A 115 5.84 -19.09 -4.04
C GLY A 115 6.91 -19.15 -2.95
N GLU A 116 6.44 -19.23 -1.71
CA GLU A 116 7.27 -19.12 -0.52
C GLU A 116 7.96 -20.45 -0.15
N TYR A 117 9.25 -20.34 0.17
CA TYR A 117 10.09 -21.39 0.73
C TYR A 117 10.70 -20.88 2.03
N THR A 118 10.70 -21.69 3.08
CA THR A 118 11.23 -21.27 4.40
C THR A 118 12.16 -22.32 4.96
N CYS A 119 13.33 -21.93 5.42
CA CYS A 119 14.16 -22.77 6.27
C CYS A 119 13.84 -22.49 7.75
N ARG A 120 13.61 -23.54 8.54
CA ARG A 120 13.18 -23.44 9.95
C ARG A 120 14.13 -24.16 10.91
N THR A 121 14.19 -23.75 12.17
CA THR A 121 14.92 -24.43 13.25
C THR A 121 14.19 -25.69 13.75
N ILE A 122 14.82 -26.48 14.63
CA ILE A 122 14.20 -27.63 15.31
C ILE A 122 12.90 -27.26 16.05
N GLY A 123 12.83 -26.03 16.57
CA GLY A 123 11.68 -25.51 17.31
C GLY A 123 10.55 -25.01 16.41
N GLY A 124 10.71 -25.06 15.09
CA GLY A 124 9.74 -24.57 14.12
C GLY A 124 9.82 -23.06 13.88
N GLU A 125 10.80 -22.36 14.43
CA GLU A 125 11.01 -20.93 14.18
C GLU A 125 11.61 -20.71 12.78
N SER A 126 11.03 -19.77 12.03
CA SER A 126 11.52 -19.41 10.69
C SER A 126 12.85 -18.67 10.77
N ILE A 127 13.88 -19.22 10.12
CA ILE A 127 15.21 -18.62 10.03
C ILE A 127 15.26 -17.63 8.87
N LYS A 128 14.91 -18.09 7.67
CA LYS A 128 14.89 -17.28 6.45
C LYS A 128 13.79 -17.77 5.51
N THR A 129 13.20 -16.82 4.81
CA THR A 129 12.13 -17.02 3.86
C THR A 129 12.59 -16.54 2.49
N PHE A 130 12.23 -17.28 1.45
CA PHE A 130 12.51 -16.95 0.06
C PHE A 130 11.20 -16.93 -0.71
N LEU A 131 10.97 -15.90 -1.51
CA LEU A 131 9.92 -15.89 -2.51
C LEU A 131 10.56 -16.19 -3.86
N VAL A 132 10.36 -17.41 -4.34
CA VAL A 132 10.78 -17.80 -5.68
C VAL A 132 9.73 -17.30 -6.67
N VAL A 133 10.14 -16.40 -7.55
CA VAL A 133 9.32 -15.81 -8.60
C VAL A 133 9.72 -16.42 -9.93
N VAL A 134 8.77 -17.08 -10.59
CA VAL A 134 8.98 -17.70 -11.90
C VAL A 134 8.38 -16.79 -12.97
N LEU A 135 9.24 -16.03 -13.64
CA LEU A 135 8.88 -15.04 -14.65
C LEU A 135 8.47 -15.73 -15.96
N GLN A 136 7.36 -15.26 -16.51
CA GLN A 136 6.69 -15.84 -17.68
C GLN A 136 6.76 -14.89 -18.88
N MET A 137 6.49 -15.41 -20.09
CA MET A 137 6.35 -14.58 -21.30
C MET A 137 7.50 -13.59 -21.53
N TRP A 138 8.74 -14.06 -21.54
CA TRP A 138 9.91 -13.22 -21.82
C TRP A 138 9.86 -12.65 -23.26
N SER A 139 10.48 -11.48 -23.46
CA SER A 139 10.60 -10.88 -24.80
C SER A 139 11.35 -11.80 -25.77
N LYS A 140 11.22 -11.50 -27.08
CA LYS A 140 12.03 -12.19 -28.09
C LYS A 140 13.51 -11.88 -27.87
N LEU A 141 14.38 -12.86 -28.12
CA LEU A 141 15.84 -12.67 -28.00
C LEU A 141 16.38 -11.57 -28.91
N LYS A 142 15.73 -11.34 -30.05
CA LYS A 142 16.10 -10.28 -30.98
C LYS A 142 14.86 -9.65 -31.58
N GLN A 143 14.80 -8.33 -31.54
CA GLN A 143 13.77 -7.53 -32.18
C GLN A 143 14.39 -6.33 -32.91
N THR A 144 13.67 -5.81 -33.90
CA THR A 144 14.19 -4.73 -34.74
C THR A 144 13.06 -3.81 -35.15
N ASP A 145 13.20 -2.54 -34.80
CA ASP A 145 12.28 -1.47 -35.15
C ASP A 145 12.96 -0.44 -36.06
N GLU A 146 12.20 0.09 -37.01
CA GLU A 146 12.66 1.12 -37.95
C GLU A 146 11.97 2.44 -37.63
N LEU A 147 12.77 3.48 -37.39
CA LEU A 147 12.29 4.78 -36.95
C LEU A 147 12.76 5.87 -37.89
N THR A 148 11.82 6.62 -38.43
CA THR A 148 12.09 7.82 -39.23
C THR A 148 11.81 9.05 -38.38
N VAL A 149 12.86 9.83 -38.09
CA VAL A 149 12.81 10.96 -37.15
C VAL A 149 13.21 12.25 -37.85
N LYS A 150 12.48 13.34 -37.55
CA LYS A 150 12.78 14.66 -38.08
C LYS A 150 14.04 15.24 -37.42
N ARG A 151 14.88 15.90 -38.22
CA ARG A 151 16.07 16.64 -37.73
C ARG A 151 15.69 17.63 -36.62
N GLY A 152 16.49 17.68 -35.57
CA GLY A 152 16.30 18.55 -34.41
C GLY A 152 15.34 18.01 -33.35
N THR A 153 14.74 16.84 -33.56
CA THR A 153 13.84 16.22 -32.58
C THR A 153 14.62 15.65 -31.40
N ASN A 154 14.10 15.84 -30.19
CA ASN A 154 14.56 15.15 -28.99
C ASN A 154 13.59 14.02 -28.68
N PHE A 155 14.11 12.84 -28.39
CA PHE A 155 13.29 11.68 -28.03
C PHE A 155 14.08 10.72 -27.14
N THR A 156 13.40 9.76 -26.55
CA THR A 156 14.01 8.70 -25.73
C THR A 156 13.62 7.36 -26.33
N LEU A 157 14.62 6.50 -26.54
CA LEU A 157 14.39 5.09 -26.85
C LEU A 157 14.34 4.31 -25.53
N ASP A 158 13.41 3.39 -25.43
CA ASP A 158 13.33 2.41 -24.36
C ASP A 158 13.75 1.06 -24.93
N CYS A 159 14.52 0.29 -24.17
CA CYS A 159 14.98 -1.02 -24.60
C CYS A 159 13.82 -1.98 -24.93
N CYS A 160 12.63 -1.79 -24.32
CA CYS A 160 11.44 -2.62 -24.53
C CYS A 160 11.68 -4.12 -24.36
N ILE A 161 12.46 -4.49 -23.34
CA ILE A 161 12.70 -5.87 -22.96
C ILE A 161 12.11 -6.07 -21.57
N ARG A 162 11.23 -7.08 -21.43
CA ARG A 162 10.58 -7.41 -20.17
C ARG A 162 11.59 -7.77 -19.08
N TYR A 163 11.25 -7.41 -17.86
CA TYR A 163 12.01 -7.69 -16.64
C TYR A 163 13.40 -7.06 -16.65
N SER A 164 13.51 -5.85 -17.19
CA SER A 164 14.78 -5.11 -17.26
C SER A 164 15.46 -4.98 -15.90
N GLY A 165 14.68 -4.85 -14.82
CA GLY A 165 15.22 -4.71 -13.46
C GLY A 165 15.78 -5.99 -12.83
N VAL A 166 15.67 -7.15 -13.48
CA VAL A 166 16.34 -8.40 -13.05
C VAL A 166 17.49 -8.81 -13.98
N MET A 167 17.81 -8.01 -14.99
CA MET A 167 18.93 -8.27 -15.92
C MET A 167 20.27 -8.04 -15.22
N ASP A 168 21.27 -8.85 -15.55
CA ASP A 168 22.63 -8.71 -15.02
C ASP A 168 23.32 -7.47 -15.57
N THR A 169 23.10 -7.19 -16.86
CA THR A 169 23.64 -6.01 -17.54
C THR A 169 22.66 -5.43 -18.55
N ILE A 170 22.77 -4.12 -18.74
CA ILE A 170 22.03 -3.35 -19.74
C ILE A 170 23.01 -2.38 -20.39
N LEU A 171 23.15 -2.46 -21.71
CA LEU A 171 24.11 -1.67 -22.47
C LEU A 171 23.52 -1.19 -23.80
N TRP A 172 23.75 0.07 -24.11
CA TRP A 172 23.52 0.63 -25.43
C TRP A 172 24.81 0.69 -26.25
N GLU A 173 24.72 0.22 -27.49
CA GLU A 173 25.72 0.37 -28.54
C GLU A 173 25.12 1.25 -29.65
N THR A 174 25.72 2.41 -29.90
CA THR A 174 25.24 3.38 -30.90
C THR A 174 26.38 3.80 -31.81
N THR A 175 26.08 4.61 -32.83
CA THR A 175 27.11 5.20 -33.69
C THR A 175 28.01 6.21 -32.98
N LEU A 176 27.55 6.80 -31.87
CA LEU A 176 28.24 7.89 -31.16
C LEU A 176 28.86 7.46 -29.84
N GLU A 177 28.17 6.59 -29.12
CA GLU A 177 28.51 6.15 -27.78
C GLU A 177 28.30 4.65 -27.65
N ASN A 178 29.23 4.00 -26.97
CA ASN A 178 29.16 2.59 -26.64
C ASN A 178 29.14 2.41 -25.11
N ASN A 179 28.45 1.36 -24.67
CA ASN A 179 28.39 0.90 -23.29
C ASN A 179 27.73 1.89 -22.32
N LYS A 180 26.73 2.65 -22.77
CA LYS A 180 25.88 3.43 -21.86
C LYS A 180 24.95 2.48 -21.13
N SER A 181 25.08 2.41 -19.80
CA SER A 181 24.25 1.55 -18.96
C SER A 181 23.00 2.30 -18.48
N SER A 182 21.88 2.02 -19.16
CA SER A 182 20.56 2.60 -18.88
C SER A 182 19.53 1.75 -19.64
N ASP A 183 18.34 1.58 -19.08
CA ASP A 183 17.19 0.98 -19.79
C ASP A 183 16.68 1.87 -20.92
N THR A 184 17.03 3.15 -20.88
CA THR A 184 16.63 4.17 -21.85
C THR A 184 17.83 4.90 -22.46
N LEU A 185 17.68 5.33 -23.71
CA LEU A 185 18.64 6.14 -24.43
C LEU A 185 18.00 7.46 -24.87
N VAL A 186 18.39 8.55 -24.20
CA VAL A 186 18.00 9.91 -24.60
C VAL A 186 18.82 10.34 -25.82
N VAL A 187 18.12 10.74 -26.88
CA VAL A 187 18.68 11.28 -28.12
C VAL A 187 18.26 12.73 -28.24
N GLU A 188 19.24 13.64 -28.18
CA GLU A 188 19.01 15.08 -28.29
C GLU A 188 19.43 15.61 -29.66
N ASN A 189 18.62 16.49 -30.21
CA ASN A 189 18.86 17.19 -31.47
C ASN A 189 19.23 16.19 -32.60
N PHE A 190 18.30 15.29 -32.90
CA PHE A 190 18.50 14.22 -33.87
C PHE A 190 19.00 14.75 -35.22
N GLY A 191 19.88 14.00 -35.88
CA GLY A 191 20.58 14.43 -37.09
C GLY A 191 21.45 13.31 -37.64
N GLU A 192 22.16 13.56 -38.74
CA GLU A 192 22.91 12.57 -39.53
C GLU A 192 23.88 11.71 -38.71
N LYS A 193 24.49 12.31 -37.67
CA LYS A 193 25.41 11.61 -36.75
C LYS A 193 24.75 10.47 -35.96
N HIS A 194 23.42 10.51 -35.79
CA HIS A 194 22.63 9.51 -35.06
C HIS A 194 21.97 8.49 -36.01
N GLU A 195 22.03 8.69 -37.33
CA GLU A 195 21.46 7.74 -38.28
C GLU A 195 22.24 6.41 -38.27
N GLY A 196 21.53 5.32 -38.57
CA GLY A 196 22.07 3.98 -38.51
C GLY A 196 21.51 3.18 -37.35
N GLN A 197 22.33 2.30 -36.79
CA GLN A 197 21.87 1.31 -35.81
C GLN A 197 22.18 1.75 -34.38
N SER A 198 21.15 1.79 -33.54
CA SER A 198 21.28 1.86 -32.09
C SER A 198 20.77 0.55 -31.50
N THR A 199 21.59 -0.16 -30.74
CA THR A 199 21.25 -1.48 -30.20
C THR A 199 21.26 -1.43 -28.68
N CYS A 200 20.14 -1.79 -28.06
CA CYS A 200 20.12 -2.13 -26.65
C CYS A 200 20.39 -3.62 -26.50
N ARG A 201 21.32 -3.98 -25.61
CA ARG A 201 21.66 -5.36 -25.27
C ARG A 201 21.49 -5.56 -23.77
N MET A 202 20.70 -6.56 -23.39
CA MET A 202 20.50 -6.97 -22.01
C MET A 202 20.93 -8.41 -21.81
N GLN A 203 21.61 -8.70 -20.72
CA GLN A 203 22.06 -10.05 -20.38
C GLN A 203 21.33 -10.56 -19.14
N TYR A 204 20.89 -11.82 -19.19
CA TYR A 204 20.36 -12.56 -18.06
C TYR A 204 20.96 -13.97 -18.07
N GLY A 205 21.87 -14.23 -17.13
CA GLY A 205 22.74 -15.40 -17.13
C GLY A 205 23.51 -15.48 -18.45
N ASP A 206 23.37 -16.61 -19.14
CA ASP A 206 23.99 -16.83 -20.46
C ASP A 206 23.10 -16.36 -21.64
N THR A 207 21.91 -15.84 -21.36
CA THR A 207 20.98 -15.37 -22.39
C THR A 207 21.20 -13.89 -22.67
N VAL A 208 21.29 -13.53 -23.96
CA VAL A 208 21.37 -12.13 -24.40
C VAL A 208 20.12 -11.77 -25.19
N TYR A 209 19.49 -10.67 -24.80
CA TYR A 209 18.37 -10.05 -25.48
C TYR A 209 18.83 -8.78 -26.19
N GLU A 210 18.39 -8.59 -27.44
CA GLU A 210 18.78 -7.46 -28.28
C GLU A 210 17.55 -6.74 -28.85
N HIS A 211 17.48 -5.43 -28.63
CA HIS A 211 16.57 -4.55 -29.36
C HIS A 211 17.38 -3.63 -30.27
N VAL A 212 17.21 -3.81 -31.58
CA VAL A 212 17.87 -3.02 -32.61
C VAL A 212 16.93 -1.93 -33.13
N PHE A 213 17.33 -0.67 -33.02
CA PHE A 213 16.64 0.48 -33.61
C PHE A 213 17.40 0.96 -34.84
N ARG A 214 16.74 1.00 -36.01
CA ARG A 214 17.27 1.57 -37.24
C ARG A 214 16.73 2.98 -37.43
N LEU A 215 17.58 3.96 -37.15
CA LEU A 215 17.23 5.39 -37.17
C LEU A 215 17.56 5.99 -38.53
N SER A 216 16.61 6.71 -39.12
CA SER A 216 16.76 7.42 -40.40
C SER A 216 16.13 8.81 -40.35
N LEU A 217 16.65 9.75 -41.14
CA LEU A 217 16.06 11.08 -41.29
C LEU A 217 14.79 11.05 -42.15
N GLY A 218 13.77 11.81 -41.74
CA GLY A 218 12.62 12.10 -42.59
C GLY A 218 11.92 13.41 -42.27
N GLU A 219 10.93 13.76 -43.10
CA GLU A 219 10.22 15.04 -43.01
C GLU A 219 9.15 15.09 -41.90
N LYS A 220 8.63 13.91 -41.53
CA LYS A 220 7.64 13.71 -40.46
C LYS A 220 8.16 12.64 -39.52
N ASN A 221 7.86 12.77 -38.23
CA ASN A 221 8.11 11.70 -37.28
C ASN A 221 7.18 10.54 -37.61
N ALA A 222 7.73 9.41 -38.05
CA ALA A 222 7.04 8.14 -37.90
C ALA A 222 6.96 7.91 -36.39
N GLY A 223 5.77 7.76 -35.83
CA GLY A 223 5.59 7.65 -34.39
C GLY A 223 6.46 6.54 -33.82
N TYR A 224 7.32 6.87 -32.87
CA TYR A 224 7.87 5.87 -31.97
C TYR A 224 6.71 5.36 -31.13
N ALA A 225 6.30 4.11 -31.35
CA ALA A 225 5.38 3.46 -30.44
C ALA A 225 6.16 3.16 -29.16
N GLU A 226 5.66 3.65 -28.02
CA GLU A 226 6.10 3.16 -26.71
C GLU A 226 6.03 1.63 -26.68
N CYS A 227 6.83 1.02 -25.80
CA CYS A 227 7.01 -0.44 -25.76
C CYS A 227 5.67 -1.18 -25.72
N ALA A 228 5.31 -1.83 -26.82
CA ALA A 228 4.09 -2.65 -26.90
C ALA A 228 4.15 -3.87 -25.96
N ASP A 229 5.37 -4.31 -25.59
CA ASP A 229 5.61 -5.47 -24.75
C ASP A 229 5.39 -5.21 -23.24
N GLU A 230 5.34 -3.95 -22.79
CA GLU A 230 5.16 -3.62 -21.36
C GLU A 230 3.71 -3.75 -20.89
N ASN A 231 2.78 -3.70 -21.83
CA ASN A 231 1.37 -3.87 -21.53
C ASN A 231 0.96 -5.35 -21.68
N TRP A 232 0.38 -5.90 -20.63
CA TRP A 232 -0.15 -7.27 -20.65
C TRP A 232 -1.58 -7.35 -21.16
N ASP A 233 -2.14 -6.25 -21.67
CA ASP A 233 -3.45 -6.22 -22.31
C ASP A 233 -3.58 -7.30 -23.38
N GLY A 234 -4.63 -8.11 -23.27
CA GLY A 234 -4.87 -9.25 -24.16
C GLY A 234 -3.96 -10.46 -23.95
N LEU A 235 -2.92 -10.35 -23.11
CA LEU A 235 -2.02 -11.46 -22.72
C LEU A 235 -2.35 -12.01 -21.33
N SER A 236 -2.81 -11.16 -20.42
CA SER A 236 -3.21 -11.52 -19.06
C SER A 236 -4.54 -10.86 -18.71
N THR A 237 -5.38 -11.58 -17.96
CA THR A 237 -6.61 -11.01 -17.41
C THR A 237 -6.31 -10.14 -16.20
N LEU A 238 -7.01 -9.02 -16.08
CA LEU A 238 -6.97 -8.16 -14.91
C LEU A 238 -7.98 -8.65 -13.87
N HIS A 239 -7.54 -8.79 -12.63
CA HIS A 239 -8.39 -9.21 -11.51
C HIS A 239 -8.40 -8.14 -10.43
N SER A 240 -9.60 -7.71 -10.07
CA SER A 240 -9.81 -6.69 -9.04
C SER A 240 -10.17 -7.32 -7.70
N PHE A 241 -9.58 -6.82 -6.63
CA PHE A 241 -9.93 -7.19 -5.26
C PHE A 241 -9.94 -5.96 -4.34
N LYS A 242 -10.62 -6.08 -3.21
CA LYS A 242 -10.79 -5.00 -2.25
C LYS A 242 -9.78 -5.12 -1.11
N LEU A 243 -8.95 -4.09 -0.98
CA LEU A 243 -8.03 -3.93 0.14
C LEU A 243 -8.64 -2.97 1.17
N ILE A 244 -8.64 -3.38 2.44
CA ILE A 244 -9.04 -2.51 3.54
C ILE A 244 -7.78 -1.88 4.13
N VAL A 245 -7.72 -0.55 4.12
CA VAL A 245 -6.59 0.23 4.60
C VAL A 245 -7.01 1.07 5.80
N THR A 246 -6.26 0.96 6.89
CA THR A 246 -6.35 1.82 8.06
C THR A 246 -5.19 2.79 8.06
N VAL A 247 -5.49 4.09 8.05
CA VAL A 247 -4.48 5.16 8.03
C VAL A 247 -4.37 5.81 9.42
N GLN A 248 -3.15 6.00 9.91
CA GLN A 248 -2.82 6.83 11.08
C GLN A 248 -1.94 8.00 10.65
N LEU A 249 -2.39 9.23 10.92
CA LEU A 249 -1.67 10.45 10.55
C LEU A 249 -1.08 11.07 11.82
N ARG A 250 0.25 11.21 11.89
CA ARG A 250 0.95 12.02 12.91
C ARG A 250 0.52 11.76 14.37
N ARG A 251 0.30 10.49 14.74
CA ARG A 251 -0.20 10.04 16.08
C ARG A 251 -1.67 10.41 16.40
N GLU A 252 -2.42 10.93 15.44
CA GLU A 252 -3.86 11.10 15.51
C GLU A 252 -4.58 10.11 14.57
N MET A 253 -5.82 9.74 14.93
CA MET A 253 -6.64 8.91 14.06
C MET A 253 -7.08 9.69 12.83
N PHE A 254 -6.92 9.09 11.64
CA PHE A 254 -7.51 9.56 10.40
C PHE A 254 -9.01 9.91 10.61
N LYS A 255 -9.43 11.06 10.09
CA LYS A 255 -10.79 11.57 10.26
C LYS A 255 -11.54 11.51 8.94
N TYR A 256 -12.73 10.91 8.99
CA TYR A 256 -13.63 10.82 7.85
C TYR A 256 -14.25 12.18 7.51
N HIS A 257 -14.43 12.44 6.23
CA HIS A 257 -15.26 13.51 5.71
C HIS A 257 -16.17 12.97 4.59
N PRO A 258 -17.48 13.32 4.54
CA PRO A 258 -18.42 12.82 3.54
C PRO A 258 -17.96 12.95 2.09
N ARG A 259 -17.30 14.07 1.78
CA ARG A 259 -16.78 14.36 0.43
C ARG A 259 -15.69 13.39 -0.05
N MET A 260 -15.06 12.61 0.84
CA MET A 260 -14.15 11.52 0.43
C MET A 260 -14.88 10.41 -0.33
N ASN A 261 -16.20 10.30 -0.19
CA ASN A 261 -17.04 9.34 -0.92
C ASN A 261 -17.73 9.94 -2.15
N GLU A 262 -17.56 11.24 -2.41
CA GLU A 262 -18.12 11.90 -3.60
C GLU A 262 -17.17 11.75 -4.78
N LYS A 263 -17.64 11.14 -5.89
CA LYS A 263 -16.79 10.84 -7.07
C LYS A 263 -16.10 12.08 -7.65
N SER A 264 -16.77 13.23 -7.64
CA SER A 264 -16.26 14.49 -8.20
C SER A 264 -15.48 15.35 -7.18
N SER A 265 -15.30 14.89 -5.95
CA SER A 265 -14.62 15.68 -4.92
C SER A 265 -13.10 15.63 -5.08
N ASP A 266 -12.45 16.79 -5.01
CA ASP A 266 -11.00 16.90 -4.88
C ASP A 266 -10.49 16.09 -3.67
N MET A 267 -11.22 16.07 -2.54
CA MET A 267 -10.82 15.27 -1.37
C MET A 267 -10.72 13.78 -1.67
N ARG A 268 -11.63 13.24 -2.50
CA ARG A 268 -11.57 11.84 -2.92
C ARG A 268 -10.38 11.61 -3.84
N ARG A 269 -10.16 12.49 -4.82
CA ARG A 269 -9.04 12.39 -5.77
C ARG A 269 -7.70 12.43 -5.03
N ASP A 270 -7.52 13.41 -4.17
CA ASP A 270 -6.29 13.63 -3.42
C ASP A 270 -6.03 12.47 -2.43
N LEU A 271 -7.06 11.94 -1.75
CA LEU A 271 -6.92 10.76 -0.90
C LEU A 271 -6.57 9.51 -1.69
N SER A 272 -7.25 9.29 -2.82
CA SER A 272 -6.99 8.16 -3.71
C SER A 272 -5.57 8.22 -4.26
N GLN A 273 -5.11 9.40 -4.69
CA GLN A 273 -3.75 9.59 -5.17
C GLN A 273 -2.73 9.31 -4.08
N MET A 274 -2.92 9.88 -2.88
CA MET A 274 -2.03 9.63 -1.73
C MET A 274 -1.91 8.14 -1.41
N ILE A 275 -3.03 7.42 -1.29
CA ILE A 275 -2.97 6.00 -0.92
C ILE A 275 -2.40 5.12 -2.02
N CYS A 276 -2.74 5.40 -3.29
CA CYS A 276 -2.23 4.62 -4.41
C CYS A 276 -0.75 4.86 -4.66
N GLN A 277 -0.26 6.10 -4.51
CA GLN A 277 1.17 6.42 -4.54
C GLN A 277 1.91 5.70 -3.42
N HIS A 278 1.38 5.75 -2.18
CA HIS A 278 1.99 5.04 -1.05
C HIS A 278 2.05 3.53 -1.30
N LEU A 279 0.94 2.91 -1.73
CA LEU A 279 0.91 1.47 -2.04
C LEU A 279 1.91 1.10 -3.12
N ASP A 280 2.05 1.93 -4.15
CA ASP A 280 3.04 1.74 -5.22
C ASP A 280 4.49 1.87 -4.70
N GLU A 281 4.77 2.83 -3.81
CA GLU A 281 6.09 3.05 -3.21
C GLU A 281 6.55 1.91 -2.29
N VAL A 282 5.63 1.32 -1.52
CA VAL A 282 5.95 0.27 -0.51
C VAL A 282 5.98 -1.16 -1.08
N ARG A 283 5.89 -1.30 -2.40
CA ARG A 283 6.01 -2.58 -3.11
C ARG A 283 7.38 -3.21 -2.91
N ALA A 284 7.39 -4.46 -2.45
CA ALA A 284 8.58 -5.26 -2.25
C ALA A 284 9.15 -5.82 -3.56
N ASP A 285 8.36 -5.89 -4.62
CA ASP A 285 8.72 -6.39 -5.95
C ASP A 285 9.29 -5.30 -6.88
N SER A 286 10.06 -4.37 -6.33
CA SER A 286 10.55 -3.17 -7.03
C SER A 286 11.31 -3.46 -8.33
N GLN A 287 12.04 -4.58 -8.41
CA GLN A 287 12.81 -4.98 -9.60
C GLN A 287 11.94 -5.28 -10.83
N VAL A 288 10.69 -5.70 -10.63
CA VAL A 288 9.75 -6.06 -11.72
C VAL A 288 8.51 -5.17 -11.70
N LYS A 289 8.57 -4.07 -10.96
CA LYS A 289 7.47 -3.13 -10.78
C LYS A 289 7.01 -2.49 -12.10
N LYS A 290 7.95 -2.22 -13.02
CA LYS A 290 7.66 -1.66 -14.36
C LYS A 290 6.80 -2.62 -15.19
N ASP A 291 7.13 -3.91 -15.14
CA ASP A 291 6.41 -4.97 -15.86
C ASP A 291 5.07 -5.29 -15.22
N PHE A 292 4.96 -5.22 -13.89
CA PHE A 292 3.73 -5.55 -13.17
C PHE A 292 3.07 -4.31 -12.60
N GLN A 293 2.42 -3.53 -13.44
CA GLN A 293 1.65 -2.37 -12.99
C GLN A 293 0.37 -2.82 -12.27
N ILE A 294 0.02 -2.12 -11.19
CA ILE A 294 -1.18 -2.36 -10.40
C ILE A 294 -2.08 -1.15 -10.56
N GLU A 295 -3.32 -1.37 -10.98
CA GLU A 295 -4.32 -0.30 -10.95
C GLU A 295 -4.83 -0.14 -9.53
N CYS A 296 -4.94 1.10 -9.07
CA CYS A 296 -5.39 1.39 -7.71
C CYS A 296 -6.42 2.51 -7.75
N GLN A 297 -7.53 2.30 -7.05
CA GLN A 297 -8.51 3.35 -6.83
C GLN A 297 -9.19 3.25 -5.47
N LEU A 298 -9.39 4.39 -4.81
CA LEU A 298 -10.25 4.45 -3.63
C LEU A 298 -11.70 4.21 -4.06
N LEU A 299 -12.34 3.17 -3.53
CA LEU A 299 -13.77 2.92 -3.71
C LEU A 299 -14.61 3.72 -2.72
N GLN A 300 -14.24 3.64 -1.44
CA GLN A 300 -15.03 4.22 -0.36
C GLN A 300 -14.17 4.41 0.89
N VAL A 301 -14.50 5.39 1.72
CA VAL A 301 -14.08 5.49 3.11
C VAL A 301 -15.28 5.14 3.99
N HIS A 302 -15.14 4.15 4.84
CA HIS A 302 -16.20 3.74 5.76
C HIS A 302 -16.46 4.89 6.76
N PRO A 303 -17.67 5.47 6.83
CA PRO A 303 -17.93 6.65 7.66
C PRO A 303 -17.77 6.40 9.17
N ILE A 304 -18.08 5.17 9.61
CA ILE A 304 -17.99 4.77 11.01
C ILE A 304 -16.59 4.27 11.39
N THR A 305 -16.06 3.24 10.72
CA THR A 305 -14.73 2.66 11.06
C THR A 305 -13.57 3.52 10.59
N LYS A 306 -13.80 4.41 9.62
CA LYS A 306 -12.78 5.24 8.93
C LYS A 306 -11.77 4.43 8.13
N GLU A 307 -12.09 3.18 7.86
CA GLU A 307 -11.31 2.30 7.00
C GLU A 307 -11.51 2.71 5.54
N LEU A 308 -10.42 2.80 4.78
CA LEU A 308 -10.43 3.03 3.35
C LEU A 308 -10.62 1.66 2.67
N ILE A 309 -11.53 1.61 1.71
CA ILE A 309 -11.75 0.46 0.83
C ILE A 309 -11.15 0.86 -0.50
N VAL A 310 -10.02 0.25 -0.84
CA VAL A 310 -9.27 0.47 -2.07
C VAL A 310 -9.49 -0.73 -2.97
N GLU A 311 -9.78 -0.51 -4.24
CA GLU A 311 -9.71 -1.56 -5.24
C GLU A 311 -8.32 -1.59 -5.84
N LEU A 312 -7.72 -2.77 -5.83
CA LEU A 312 -6.50 -3.05 -6.55
C LEU A 312 -6.84 -3.99 -7.69
N ALA A 313 -6.45 -3.62 -8.91
CA ALA A 313 -6.53 -4.47 -10.07
C ALA A 313 -5.13 -4.96 -10.43
N VAL A 314 -4.95 -6.27 -10.39
CA VAL A 314 -3.67 -6.95 -10.58
C VAL A 314 -3.83 -7.97 -11.69
N GLN A 315 -2.85 -8.08 -12.56
CA GLN A 315 -2.89 -9.03 -13.66
C GLN A 315 -2.64 -10.46 -13.15
N ALA A 316 -3.35 -11.43 -13.73
CA ALA A 316 -3.20 -12.85 -13.41
C ALA A 316 -1.74 -13.35 -13.53
N ILE A 317 -0.99 -12.87 -14.51
CA ILE A 317 0.43 -13.21 -14.65
C ILE A 317 1.28 -12.71 -13.48
N HIS A 318 0.96 -11.54 -12.91
CA HIS A 318 1.67 -11.01 -11.73
C HIS A 318 1.47 -11.93 -10.54
N LEU A 319 0.23 -12.35 -10.27
CA LEU A 319 -0.08 -13.27 -9.16
C LEU A 319 0.59 -14.63 -9.35
N THR A 320 0.39 -15.24 -10.52
CA THR A 320 0.86 -16.61 -10.79
C THR A 320 2.38 -16.71 -10.88
N SER A 321 3.06 -15.68 -11.39
CA SER A 321 4.54 -15.65 -11.39
C SER A 321 5.13 -15.65 -9.99
N PHE A 322 4.38 -15.13 -9.01
CA PHE A 322 4.78 -15.10 -7.60
C PHE A 322 4.21 -16.29 -6.81
N GLY A 323 3.46 -17.18 -7.46
CA GLY A 323 2.90 -18.39 -6.86
C GLY A 323 1.61 -18.19 -6.08
N PHE A 324 0.91 -17.06 -6.28
CA PHE A 324 -0.38 -16.79 -5.66
C PHE A 324 -1.54 -17.32 -6.51
N GLU A 325 -2.54 -17.88 -5.85
CA GLU A 325 -3.79 -18.31 -6.47
C GLU A 325 -4.67 -17.10 -6.81
N ILE A 326 -5.52 -17.23 -7.83
CA ILE A 326 -6.43 -16.15 -8.27
C ILE A 326 -7.75 -16.28 -7.51
N ASP A 327 -7.67 -16.14 -6.19
CA ASP A 327 -8.80 -16.17 -5.26
C ASP A 327 -8.54 -15.26 -4.05
N GLU A 328 -9.53 -15.12 -3.16
CA GLU A 328 -9.44 -14.26 -1.97
C GLU A 328 -8.23 -14.58 -1.07
N ASN A 329 -7.87 -15.86 -0.95
CA ASN A 329 -6.74 -16.27 -0.11
C ASN A 329 -5.41 -15.88 -0.76
N GLY A 330 -5.25 -16.14 -2.06
CA GLY A 330 -4.09 -15.73 -2.84
C GLY A 330 -3.92 -14.21 -2.88
N PHE A 331 -5.00 -13.44 -3.01
CA PHE A 331 -4.95 -11.97 -2.89
C PHE A 331 -4.51 -11.51 -1.49
N SER A 332 -4.99 -12.17 -0.43
CA SER A 332 -4.53 -11.89 0.93
C SER A 332 -3.04 -12.15 1.09
N GLN A 333 -2.54 -13.27 0.58
CA GLN A 333 -1.11 -13.60 0.63
C GLN A 333 -0.26 -12.63 -0.21
N PHE A 334 -0.74 -12.28 -1.41
CA PHE A 334 -0.12 -11.29 -2.28
C PHE A 334 0.05 -9.95 -1.56
N THR A 335 -1.02 -9.41 -0.98
CA THR A 335 -0.95 -8.10 -0.32
C THR A 335 -0.01 -8.08 0.87
N GLN A 336 -0.01 -9.11 1.71
CA GLN A 336 0.89 -9.24 2.86
C GLN A 336 2.37 -9.40 2.44
N THR A 337 2.60 -9.98 1.26
CA THR A 337 3.95 -10.23 0.75
C THR A 337 4.52 -9.02 0.01
N ILE A 338 3.70 -8.40 -0.85
CA ILE A 338 4.10 -7.33 -1.78
C ILE A 338 4.09 -5.97 -1.10
N PHE A 339 3.03 -5.61 -0.40
CA PHE A 339 3.03 -4.36 0.36
C PHE A 339 3.70 -4.67 1.69
N ARG A 340 4.89 -4.12 1.94
CA ARG A 340 5.63 -4.32 3.21
C ARG A 340 5.97 -2.97 3.81
N GLU A 341 5.33 -2.66 4.92
CA GLU A 341 5.56 -1.39 5.61
C GLU A 341 6.66 -1.53 6.67
N LYS A 342 7.69 -0.68 6.56
CA LYS A 342 8.66 -0.48 7.65
C LYS A 342 8.14 0.48 8.73
N ASN A 343 7.09 1.25 8.42
CA ASN A 343 6.49 2.27 9.28
C ASN A 343 5.13 1.77 9.80
N GLN A 344 4.74 2.09 11.04
CA GLN A 344 3.47 1.64 11.62
C GLN A 344 2.29 2.57 11.30
N SER A 345 2.49 3.60 10.47
CA SER A 345 1.48 4.64 10.23
C SER A 345 0.32 4.17 9.35
N ILE A 346 0.52 3.23 8.44
CA ILE A 346 -0.56 2.69 7.61
C ILE A 346 -0.59 1.18 7.83
N ARG A 347 -1.79 0.61 7.89
CA ARG A 347 -1.98 -0.83 8.04
C ARG A 347 -3.00 -1.28 7.02
N TYR A 348 -2.63 -2.24 6.19
CA TYR A 348 -3.51 -2.87 5.22
C TYR A 348 -3.88 -4.26 5.69
N GLU A 349 -5.14 -4.61 5.54
CA GLU A 349 -5.69 -5.92 5.83
C GLU A 349 -6.58 -6.34 4.65
N VAL A 350 -6.40 -7.56 4.16
CA VAL A 350 -7.38 -8.20 3.28
C VAL A 350 -8.31 -9.01 4.17
N ARG A 351 -9.56 -8.59 4.23
CA ARG A 351 -10.63 -9.31 4.93
C ARG A 351 -11.97 -8.98 4.29
N LEU A 352 -12.92 -9.89 4.44
CA LEU A 352 -14.32 -9.63 4.09
C LEU A 352 -14.80 -8.36 4.80
N LEU A 353 -15.42 -7.46 4.05
CA LEU A 353 -16.08 -6.26 4.58
C LEU A 353 -17.17 -6.70 5.56
N SER A 354 -16.88 -6.65 6.86
CA SER A 354 -17.72 -7.26 7.90
C SER A 354 -18.93 -6.41 8.30
N ARG A 355 -19.03 -5.15 7.84
CA ARG A 355 -20.05 -4.21 8.33
C ARG A 355 -20.64 -3.37 7.21
N THR A 356 -21.93 -3.56 6.96
CA THR A 356 -22.76 -2.72 6.10
C THR A 356 -23.43 -1.61 6.93
N HIS A 357 -23.76 -0.49 6.28
CA HIS A 357 -24.29 0.70 6.93
C HIS A 357 -25.17 1.50 5.97
N GLN A 358 -26.11 2.28 6.53
CA GLN A 358 -26.92 3.27 5.80
C GLN A 358 -26.45 4.69 6.11
N ASN A 359 -26.51 5.57 5.10
CA ASN A 359 -26.18 7.00 5.23
C ASN A 359 -27.41 7.85 4.97
N VAL A 360 -27.73 8.78 5.86
CA VAL A 360 -28.85 9.71 5.71
C VAL A 360 -28.32 11.15 5.75
N PHE A 361 -28.69 11.94 4.75
CA PHE A 361 -28.22 13.33 4.62
C PHE A 361 -29.32 14.33 4.96
N PHE A 362 -28.94 15.31 5.76
CA PHE A 362 -29.80 16.39 6.23
C PHE A 362 -29.24 17.73 5.78
N ARG A 363 -30.12 18.62 5.33
CA ARG A 363 -29.80 20.01 5.01
C ARG A 363 -30.69 20.92 5.84
N GLY A 364 -30.15 21.96 6.45
CA GLY A 364 -30.98 22.95 7.12
C GLY A 364 -30.29 24.30 7.23
N ILE A 365 -31.08 25.36 7.40
CA ILE A 365 -30.55 26.69 7.65
C ILE A 365 -30.01 26.71 9.09
N PHE A 366 -28.73 26.99 9.23
CA PHE A 366 -28.02 27.13 10.50
C PHE A 366 -27.48 28.56 10.63
N PRO A 367 -28.26 29.49 11.24
CA PRO A 367 -27.88 30.88 11.47
C PRO A 367 -26.65 31.02 12.40
N SER A 368 -25.47 30.68 11.91
CA SER A 368 -24.23 30.87 12.66
C SER A 368 -23.69 32.28 12.46
N ARG A 369 -23.13 32.86 13.53
CA ARG A 369 -22.29 34.07 13.45
C ARG A 369 -20.80 33.74 13.18
N LYS A 370 -20.47 32.48 12.92
CA LYS A 370 -19.08 32.03 12.69
C LYS A 370 -18.79 32.00 11.18
N ASN A 371 -17.75 32.72 10.75
CA ASN A 371 -17.24 32.73 9.36
C ASN A 371 -16.46 31.45 9.04
N ILE A 372 -17.09 30.26 9.12
CA ILE A 372 -16.42 29.01 8.74
C ILE A 372 -17.09 28.48 7.47
N GLU A 373 -16.51 28.77 6.31
CA GLU A 373 -16.89 28.14 5.03
C GLU A 373 -16.27 26.74 4.95
N VAL A 374 -17.04 25.72 5.38
CA VAL A 374 -16.58 24.32 5.45
C VAL A 374 -16.46 23.67 4.06
N THR A 375 -16.98 24.32 3.02
CA THR A 375 -16.93 23.83 1.62
C THR A 375 -15.53 23.86 0.99
N SER A 376 -14.56 24.52 1.61
CA SER A 376 -13.19 24.68 1.12
C SER A 376 -12.19 23.61 1.62
N TRP A 377 -12.68 22.58 2.33
CA TRP A 377 -11.84 21.57 2.97
C TRP A 377 -10.97 20.78 1.98
N LYS A 378 -9.66 20.73 2.25
CA LYS A 378 -8.65 19.95 1.51
C LYS A 378 -7.87 19.05 2.48
N LEU A 379 -7.29 17.96 1.98
CA LEU A 379 -6.45 17.08 2.81
C LEU A 379 -5.16 17.75 3.31
N GLU A 380 -4.71 18.81 2.62
CA GLU A 380 -3.47 19.55 2.92
C GLU A 380 -3.66 20.79 3.83
N MET A 381 -4.80 20.90 4.54
CA MET A 381 -5.06 22.05 5.41
C MET A 381 -4.02 22.20 6.52
N ASN A 382 -3.77 23.45 6.92
CA ASN A 382 -2.90 23.72 8.07
C ASN A 382 -3.56 23.22 9.37
N GLU A 383 -2.74 23.00 10.41
CA GLU A 383 -3.22 22.41 11.67
C GLU A 383 -4.29 23.25 12.38
N ILE A 384 -4.35 24.57 12.12
CA ILE A 384 -5.27 25.49 12.80
C ILE A 384 -6.68 25.33 12.21
N GLU A 385 -6.81 25.46 10.89
CA GLU A 385 -8.10 25.33 10.19
C GLU A 385 -8.70 23.93 10.41
N TYR A 386 -7.83 22.90 10.44
CA TYR A 386 -8.22 21.53 10.77
C TYR A 386 -8.82 21.42 12.18
N ARG A 387 -8.17 22.01 13.20
CA ARG A 387 -8.67 22.01 14.58
C ARG A 387 -9.98 22.77 14.74
N GLU A 388 -10.15 23.88 14.02
CA GLU A 388 -11.39 24.67 14.06
C GLU A 388 -12.59 23.91 13.49
N TYR A 389 -12.40 23.24 12.35
CA TYR A 389 -13.42 22.34 11.80
C TYR A 389 -13.75 21.21 12.77
N LEU A 390 -12.74 20.52 13.34
CA LEU A 390 -13.00 19.41 14.25
C LEU A 390 -13.83 19.85 15.46
N LYS A 391 -13.49 20.99 16.06
CA LYS A 391 -14.27 21.56 17.16
C LYS A 391 -15.71 21.87 16.73
N PHE A 392 -15.88 22.45 15.55
CA PHE A 392 -17.20 22.76 15.00
C PHE A 392 -18.03 21.50 14.75
N ASN A 393 -17.45 20.51 14.06
CA ASN A 393 -18.05 19.20 13.80
C ASN A 393 -18.46 18.50 15.10
N ASP A 394 -17.56 18.43 16.08
CA ASP A 394 -17.83 17.76 17.36
C ASP A 394 -18.95 18.44 18.14
N THR A 395 -19.05 19.78 18.07
CA THR A 395 -20.10 20.57 18.72
C THR A 395 -21.47 20.28 18.07
N ILE A 396 -21.59 20.45 16.76
CA ILE A 396 -22.86 20.21 16.04
C ILE A 396 -23.29 18.75 16.20
N CYS A 397 -22.36 17.81 16.03
CA CYS A 397 -22.67 16.39 16.16
C CYS A 397 -22.97 15.96 17.59
N TYR A 398 -22.52 16.71 18.61
CA TYR A 398 -22.97 16.50 19.98
C TYR A 398 -24.45 16.87 20.12
N ASP A 399 -24.88 18.04 19.66
CA ASP A 399 -26.26 18.49 19.73
C ASP A 399 -27.22 17.57 18.96
N PHE A 400 -26.82 17.16 17.74
CA PHE A 400 -27.57 16.18 16.95
C PHE A 400 -27.74 14.85 17.68
N ARG A 401 -26.67 14.36 18.34
CA ARG A 401 -26.77 13.14 19.16
C ARG A 401 -27.73 13.33 20.32
N GLN A 402 -27.69 14.46 21.02
CA GLN A 402 -28.66 14.73 22.09
C GLN A 402 -30.10 14.70 21.58
N MET A 403 -30.37 15.31 20.43
CA MET A 403 -31.70 15.31 19.81
C MET A 403 -32.19 13.90 19.43
N LEU A 404 -31.31 13.09 18.84
CA LEU A 404 -31.65 11.75 18.34
C LEU A 404 -31.78 10.71 19.46
N THR A 405 -31.13 10.93 20.61
CA THR A 405 -31.03 9.93 21.68
C THR A 405 -32.08 10.11 22.77
N HIS A 406 -32.64 11.32 22.95
CA HIS A 406 -33.78 11.55 23.83
C HIS A 406 -34.97 10.59 23.61
N PRO A 407 -35.43 10.34 22.36
CA PRO A 407 -36.56 9.43 22.11
C PRO A 407 -36.22 7.93 22.11
N LEU A 408 -34.94 7.53 22.14
CA LEU A 408 -34.54 6.12 22.07
C LEU A 408 -34.52 5.46 23.47
N PRO A 409 -34.66 4.12 23.60
CA PRO A 409 -34.42 3.42 24.87
C PRO A 409 -32.93 3.41 25.26
N ASP A 410 -32.59 3.39 26.55
CA ASP A 410 -31.18 3.50 27.04
C ASP A 410 -30.22 2.48 26.42
N ALA A 411 -30.67 1.28 26.08
CA ALA A 411 -29.86 0.27 25.40
C ALA A 411 -29.40 0.66 23.96
N TRP A 412 -29.89 1.80 23.44
CA TRP A 412 -29.80 2.22 22.04
C TRP A 412 -29.20 3.63 21.90
N LYS A 413 -28.97 4.32 23.02
CA LYS A 413 -28.71 5.77 23.09
C LYS A 413 -27.29 6.24 22.78
N ILE A 414 -26.26 5.39 22.69
CA ILE A 414 -24.87 5.92 22.77
C ILE A 414 -23.98 5.58 21.56
N HIS A 415 -24.28 4.54 20.78
CA HIS A 415 -23.31 4.00 19.80
C HIS A 415 -23.84 3.68 18.40
N SER A 416 -25.11 3.98 18.11
CA SER A 416 -25.77 3.48 16.89
C SER A 416 -25.81 4.46 15.72
N ILE A 417 -25.77 5.78 15.99
CA ILE A 417 -25.88 6.83 14.96
C ILE A 417 -24.65 7.73 15.01
N PHE A 418 -23.88 7.73 13.92
CA PHE A 418 -22.64 8.49 13.75
C PHE A 418 -22.91 9.74 12.93
N CYS A 419 -22.51 10.91 13.44
CA CYS A 419 -22.71 12.19 12.78
C CYS A 419 -21.40 12.72 12.20
N THR A 420 -21.48 13.33 11.01
CA THR A 420 -20.38 14.10 10.42
C THR A 420 -20.94 15.25 9.58
N ILE A 421 -20.38 16.45 9.73
CA ILE A 421 -20.73 17.60 8.88
C ILE A 421 -20.17 17.38 7.48
N ARG A 422 -21.02 17.58 6.47
CA ARG A 422 -20.66 17.54 5.05
C ARG A 422 -20.24 18.93 4.53
N GLY A 423 -20.90 19.99 5.00
CA GLY A 423 -20.60 21.35 4.56
C GLY A 423 -21.44 22.41 5.27
N LEU A 424 -20.95 23.65 5.21
CA LEU A 424 -21.64 24.88 5.59
C LEU A 424 -21.29 25.91 4.53
N ASP A 425 -22.29 26.43 3.82
CA ASP A 425 -22.09 27.43 2.77
C ASP A 425 -22.30 28.87 3.28
N SER A 426 -21.99 29.85 2.43
CA SER A 426 -22.15 31.27 2.71
C SER A 426 -23.61 31.70 2.92
N ALA A 427 -24.57 30.87 2.50
CA ALA A 427 -26.00 31.05 2.75
C ALA A 427 -26.44 30.43 4.10
N SER A 428 -25.48 30.05 4.96
CA SER A 428 -25.74 29.40 6.25
C SER A 428 -26.48 28.07 6.13
N ILE A 429 -26.35 27.37 5.01
CA ILE A 429 -26.95 26.06 4.81
C ILE A 429 -25.97 25.00 5.32
N LEU A 430 -26.37 24.31 6.39
CA LEU A 430 -25.63 23.22 7.01
C LEU A 430 -26.10 21.88 6.45
N ASP A 431 -25.15 21.14 5.88
CA ASP A 431 -25.33 19.76 5.41
C ASP A 431 -24.67 18.78 6.39
N VAL A 432 -25.40 17.78 6.85
CA VAL A 432 -24.97 16.77 7.84
C VAL A 432 -25.23 15.36 7.30
N GLN A 433 -24.26 14.47 7.46
CA GLN A 433 -24.41 13.03 7.25
C GLN A 433 -24.59 12.32 8.59
N LEU A 434 -25.62 11.47 8.68
CA LEU A 434 -25.80 10.49 9.74
C LEU A 434 -25.58 9.08 9.17
N SER A 435 -24.82 8.25 9.88
CA SER A 435 -24.47 6.89 9.46
C SER A 435 -24.85 5.89 10.54
N VAL A 436 -25.52 4.80 10.16
CA VAL A 436 -26.04 3.78 11.10
C VAL A 436 -25.67 2.39 10.59
N TYR A 437 -25.22 1.50 11.48
CA TYR A 437 -24.96 0.12 11.09
C TYR A 437 -26.27 -0.63 10.79
N ASP A 438 -26.25 -1.47 9.76
CA ASP A 438 -27.42 -2.28 9.39
C ASP A 438 -27.84 -3.23 10.52
N ARG A 439 -26.87 -3.80 11.24
CA ARG A 439 -27.13 -4.62 12.44
C ARG A 439 -27.91 -3.84 13.51
N ASP A 440 -27.58 -2.56 13.68
CA ASP A 440 -28.23 -1.74 14.70
C ASP A 440 -29.67 -1.42 14.26
N LEU A 441 -29.92 -1.15 12.97
CA LEU A 441 -31.29 -1.04 12.41
C LEU A 441 -32.10 -2.34 12.58
N LEU A 442 -31.49 -3.49 12.30
CA LEU A 442 -32.14 -4.79 12.46
C LEU A 442 -32.49 -5.09 13.93
N ALA A 443 -31.63 -4.71 14.88
CA ALA A 443 -31.94 -4.80 16.31
C ALA A 443 -33.16 -3.94 16.69
N MET A 444 -33.46 -2.91 15.88
CA MET A 444 -34.65 -2.06 15.98
C MET A 444 -35.88 -2.56 15.26
N ASN A 445 -35.79 -3.73 14.62
CA ASN A 445 -36.82 -4.21 13.70
C ASN A 445 -37.07 -3.21 12.53
N ILE A 446 -36.01 -2.54 12.09
CA ILE A 446 -36.02 -1.63 10.94
C ILE A 446 -35.26 -2.32 9.81
N SER A 447 -35.86 -2.31 8.60
CA SER A 447 -35.22 -2.84 7.42
C SER A 447 -33.94 -2.03 7.09
N PRO A 448 -32.80 -2.69 6.80
CA PRO A 448 -31.52 -2.03 6.51
C PRO A 448 -31.45 -1.55 5.05
N ASP A 449 -32.47 -0.83 4.61
CA ASP A 449 -32.53 -0.16 3.32
C ASP A 449 -32.59 1.36 3.51
N GLN A 450 -32.13 2.10 2.50
CA GLN A 450 -32.03 3.55 2.51
C GLN A 450 -33.35 4.23 2.92
N GLN A 451 -34.48 3.77 2.37
CA GLN A 451 -35.78 4.41 2.61
C GLN A 451 -36.26 4.20 4.04
N SER A 452 -36.10 2.99 4.58
CA SER A 452 -36.46 2.67 5.95
C SER A 452 -35.59 3.42 6.97
N ALA A 453 -34.28 3.51 6.71
CA ALA A 453 -33.36 4.29 7.54
C ALA A 453 -33.70 5.78 7.53
N GLU A 454 -33.99 6.36 6.36
CA GLU A 454 -34.43 7.76 6.23
C GLU A 454 -35.70 8.03 7.03
N LYS A 455 -36.74 7.19 6.87
CA LYS A 455 -38.02 7.33 7.59
C LYS A 455 -37.82 7.25 9.10
N PHE A 456 -37.01 6.30 9.57
CA PHE A 456 -36.71 6.15 10.98
C PHE A 456 -36.06 7.42 11.55
N ILE A 457 -34.96 7.88 10.95
CA ILE A 457 -34.24 9.05 11.46
C ILE A 457 -35.12 10.32 11.36
N THR A 458 -35.96 10.44 10.32
CA THR A 458 -36.98 11.51 10.22
C THR A 458 -37.88 11.55 11.45
N SER A 459 -38.39 10.39 11.86
CA SER A 459 -39.31 10.29 12.98
C SER A 459 -38.68 10.71 14.31
N LEU A 460 -37.36 10.51 14.47
CA LEU A 460 -36.64 10.95 15.66
C LEU A 460 -36.53 12.49 15.71
N PHE A 461 -36.23 13.12 14.57
CA PHE A 461 -36.13 14.58 14.51
C PHE A 461 -37.48 15.28 14.73
N SER A 462 -38.58 14.73 14.19
CA SER A 462 -39.91 15.33 14.35
C SER A 462 -40.43 15.31 15.79
N GLN A 463 -39.90 14.39 16.62
CA GLN A 463 -40.22 14.29 18.05
C GLN A 463 -39.34 15.20 18.92
N SER A 464 -38.30 15.83 18.35
CA SER A 464 -37.36 16.68 19.07
C SER A 464 -37.71 18.17 18.96
N ASN A 465 -37.46 18.97 20.00
CA ASN A 465 -37.65 20.44 19.99
C ASN A 465 -36.52 21.19 19.24
N GLY A 466 -35.92 20.55 18.22
CA GLY A 466 -34.63 20.78 17.58
C GLY A 466 -34.01 22.17 17.63
N THR A 467 -33.12 22.35 18.61
CA THR A 467 -32.13 23.43 18.63
C THR A 467 -30.73 22.85 18.55
N VAL A 468 -29.91 23.41 17.66
CA VAL A 468 -28.47 23.11 17.51
C VAL A 468 -27.73 24.42 17.80
N ASP A 469 -26.77 24.42 18.72
CA ASP A 469 -26.09 25.64 19.21
C ASP A 469 -27.06 26.76 19.62
N ASN A 470 -28.16 26.40 20.31
CA ASN A 470 -29.28 27.30 20.69
C ASN A 470 -30.07 27.93 19.53
N VAL A 471 -29.88 27.47 18.29
CA VAL A 471 -30.63 27.93 17.13
C VAL A 471 -31.59 26.86 16.64
N ARG A 472 -32.85 27.23 16.36
CA ARG A 472 -33.85 26.30 15.83
C ARG A 472 -33.40 25.77 14.47
N PHE A 473 -33.16 24.46 14.40
CA PHE A 473 -32.74 23.77 13.18
C PHE A 473 -33.91 22.96 12.63
N GLN A 474 -34.31 23.22 11.39
CA GLN A 474 -35.36 22.47 10.69
C GLN A 474 -34.73 21.67 9.54
N PRO A 475 -34.46 20.37 9.73
CA PRO A 475 -33.88 19.54 8.68
C PRO A 475 -34.84 19.37 7.51
N GLN A 476 -34.33 19.58 6.31
CA GLN A 476 -34.90 19.15 5.03
C GLN A 476 -34.02 18.02 4.47
N PHE A 477 -34.66 16.97 3.98
CA PHE A 477 -33.94 15.81 3.43
C PHE A 477 -33.37 16.14 2.07
N LEU A 478 -32.10 15.77 1.88
CA LEU A 478 -31.52 15.67 0.55
C LEU A 478 -31.89 14.30 0.00
N ARG A 479 -32.85 14.26 -0.93
CA ARG A 479 -33.05 13.04 -1.73
C ARG A 479 -31.79 12.83 -2.56
N SER A 480 -31.17 11.67 -2.41
CA SER A 480 -30.12 11.21 -3.30
C SER A 480 -30.65 11.29 -4.73
N CYS A 481 -30.14 12.21 -5.55
CA CYS A 481 -30.39 12.14 -6.98
C CYS A 481 -29.75 10.85 -7.49
N THR A 482 -30.54 10.02 -8.16
CA THR A 482 -30.13 8.80 -8.87
C THR A 482 -29.03 9.06 -9.87
#